data_AF-A0A7S2BRU7-F1
#
_entry.id   AF-A0A7S2BRU7-F1
#
_cell.length_a   1.000
_cell.length_b   1.000
_cell.length_c   1.000
_cell.angle_alpha   90.00
_cell.angle_beta   90.00
_cell.angle_gamma   90.00
#
_symmetry.space_group_name_H-M   'P 1'
#
loop_
_entity.id
_entity.type
_entity.pdbx_description
1 polymer ?
#
loop_
_entity_poly.entity_id
_entity_poly.type
_entity_poly.pdbx_seq_one_letter_code
_entity_poly.pdbx_strand_id
1 'polypeptide(L)'
;RPGAPGAQPRPQQRRFRGRLEVFGPFETGPQVDLAYLLPDNLGLRVRLRLPLAITRFMTPGKMEAARAVELWQEPELAHSEVAVVCTVRRALLGSGAFAVWKCMELGGVFRCFPGIDESSRGAVFASAYPLRQ
;
A
#
# COMPACT_ATOMS: atom_id res chain seq x y z
N ARG A 1 -50.85 -17.90 -22.92
CA ARG A 1 -50.24 -16.58 -23.25
C ARG A 1 -48.73 -16.75 -23.17
N PRO A 2 -47.98 -16.69 -24.28
CA PRO A 2 -46.53 -16.81 -24.26
C PRO A 2 -45.94 -15.57 -23.56
N GLY A 3 -45.10 -15.79 -22.55
CA GLY A 3 -44.43 -14.73 -21.80
C GLY A 3 -43.38 -14.03 -22.67
N ALA A 4 -43.36 -12.70 -22.60
CA ALA A 4 -42.47 -11.86 -23.41
C ALA A 4 -40.99 -12.21 -23.16
N PRO A 5 -40.16 -12.30 -24.20
CA PRO A 5 -38.72 -12.52 -24.07
C PRO A 5 -38.02 -11.21 -23.67
N GLY A 6 -37.03 -11.32 -22.77
CA GLY A 6 -35.85 -10.44 -22.85
C GLY A 6 -35.77 -9.22 -21.93
N ALA A 7 -36.39 -9.23 -20.74
CA ALA A 7 -35.95 -8.27 -19.71
C ALA A 7 -34.65 -8.77 -19.06
N GLN A 8 -33.49 -8.36 -19.58
CA GLN A 8 -32.23 -8.59 -18.88
C GLN A 8 -32.32 -7.91 -17.50
N PRO A 9 -32.08 -8.63 -16.39
CA PRO A 9 -32.09 -8.02 -15.08
C PRO A 9 -31.02 -6.92 -15.05
N ARG A 10 -31.44 -5.70 -14.73
CA ARG A 10 -30.50 -4.57 -14.57
C ARG A 10 -29.43 -4.99 -13.56
N PRO A 11 -28.14 -4.71 -13.83
CA PRO A 11 -27.08 -5.02 -12.88
C PRO A 11 -27.39 -4.32 -11.56
N GLN A 12 -27.79 -5.10 -10.56
CA GLN A 12 -28.01 -4.60 -9.21
C GLN A 12 -26.66 -4.47 -8.54
N GLN A 13 -26.15 -3.25 -8.45
CA GLN A 13 -24.94 -2.97 -7.70
C GLN A 13 -25.21 -3.24 -6.21
N ARG A 14 -24.63 -4.32 -5.68
CA ARG A 14 -24.64 -4.61 -4.24
C ARG A 14 -23.44 -3.92 -3.60
N ARG A 15 -23.68 -3.22 -2.50
CA ARG A 15 -22.62 -2.53 -1.74
C ARG A 15 -22.51 -3.15 -0.36
N PHE A 16 -21.33 -3.65 -0.05
CA PHE A 16 -20.97 -4.13 1.28
C PHE A 16 -20.21 -3.04 2.02
N ARG A 17 -20.46 -2.92 3.33
CA ARG A 17 -19.77 -1.99 4.22
C ARG A 17 -19.35 -2.75 5.48
N GLY A 18 -18.19 -2.39 6.02
CA GLY A 18 -17.66 -2.97 7.24
C GLY A 18 -16.64 -2.01 7.87
N ARG A 19 -16.17 -2.37 9.05
CA ARG A 19 -15.12 -1.66 9.78
C ARG A 19 -13.96 -2.61 10.00
N LEU A 20 -12.74 -2.09 9.86
CA LEU A 20 -11.51 -2.80 10.21
C LEU A 20 -10.83 -2.02 11.33
N GLU A 21 -10.39 -2.72 12.36
CA GLU A 21 -9.55 -2.17 13.42
C GLU A 21 -8.16 -2.80 13.31
N VAL A 22 -7.15 -1.95 13.18
CA VAL A 22 -5.76 -2.38 13.04
C VAL A 22 -5.04 -2.17 14.36
N PHE A 23 -4.53 -3.25 14.94
CA PHE A 23 -3.90 -3.26 16.26
C PHE A 23 -2.38 -3.09 16.21
N GLY A 24 -1.78 -3.28 15.04
CA GLY A 24 -0.35 -3.10 14.81
C GLY A 24 0.01 -3.36 13.34
N PRO A 25 1.32 -3.33 13.01
CA PRO A 25 1.83 -3.75 11.72
C PRO A 25 1.31 -5.15 11.32
N PHE A 26 1.06 -5.35 10.04
CA PHE A 26 0.62 -6.64 9.50
C PHE A 26 1.31 -6.92 8.16
N GLU A 27 1.65 -8.18 7.92
CA GLU A 27 2.26 -8.62 6.66
C GLU A 27 1.21 -9.00 5.62
N THR A 28 0.17 -9.70 6.06
CA THR A 28 -0.91 -10.16 5.18
C THR A 28 -2.13 -9.26 5.31
N GLY A 29 -2.51 -8.61 4.21
CA GLY A 29 -3.71 -7.79 4.14
C GLY A 29 -5.01 -8.63 4.19
N PRO A 30 -6.15 -7.98 4.51
CA PRO A 30 -7.43 -8.66 4.61
C PRO A 30 -7.89 -9.23 3.26
N GLN A 31 -8.60 -10.35 3.35
CA GLN A 31 -9.16 -11.06 2.20
C GLN A 31 -10.67 -11.16 2.34
N VAL A 32 -11.37 -11.12 1.21
CA VAL A 32 -12.82 -11.27 1.13
C VAL A 32 -13.14 -12.50 0.31
N ASP A 33 -13.83 -13.45 0.92
CA ASP A 33 -14.41 -14.59 0.23
C ASP A 33 -15.86 -14.25 -0.15
N LEU A 34 -16.16 -14.25 -1.45
CA LEU A 34 -17.51 -14.09 -1.98
C LEU A 34 -17.95 -15.44 -2.54
N ALA A 35 -19.10 -15.92 -2.09
CA ALA A 35 -19.76 -17.09 -2.64
C ALA A 35 -21.18 -16.72 -3.07
N TYR A 36 -21.58 -17.12 -4.27
CA TYR A 36 -22.91 -16.82 -4.81
C TYR A 36 -23.34 -17.89 -5.83
N LEU A 37 -24.64 -17.95 -6.09
CA LEU A 37 -25.24 -18.82 -7.10
C LEU A 37 -25.56 -18.01 -8.36
N LEU A 38 -25.26 -18.59 -9.52
CA LEU A 38 -25.74 -18.11 -10.81
C LEU A 38 -27.20 -18.56 -11.04
N PRO A 39 -27.91 -18.00 -12.04
CA PRO A 39 -29.28 -18.38 -12.36
C PRO A 39 -29.49 -19.86 -12.71
N ASP A 40 -28.43 -20.56 -13.11
CA ASP A 40 -28.41 -22.00 -13.40
C ASP A 40 -28.07 -22.86 -12.16
N ASN A 41 -28.06 -22.26 -10.96
CA ASN A 41 -27.67 -22.88 -9.69
C ASN A 41 -26.19 -23.31 -9.62
N LEU A 42 -25.33 -22.85 -10.52
CA LEU A 42 -23.89 -23.06 -10.36
C LEU A 42 -23.36 -22.16 -9.24
N GLY A 43 -22.66 -22.80 -8.29
CA GLY A 43 -21.96 -22.11 -7.22
C GLY A 43 -20.62 -21.56 -7.68
N LEU A 44 -20.43 -20.25 -7.50
CA LEU A 44 -19.15 -19.59 -7.72
C LEU A 44 -18.58 -19.13 -6.38
N ARG A 45 -17.27 -19.26 -6.25
CA ARG A 45 -16.50 -18.73 -5.12
C ARG A 45 -15.32 -17.94 -5.65
N VAL A 46 -15.13 -16.73 -5.14
CA VAL A 46 -13.95 -15.91 -5.42
C VAL A 46 -13.36 -15.41 -4.12
N ARG A 47 -12.03 -15.40 -4.06
CA ARG A 47 -11.25 -14.84 -2.96
C ARG A 47 -10.51 -13.61 -3.45
N LEU A 48 -10.78 -12.46 -2.85
CA LEU A 48 -10.22 -11.18 -3.24
C LEU A 48 -9.29 -10.69 -2.14
N ARG A 49 -8.06 -10.30 -2.50
CA ARG A 49 -7.18 -9.56 -1.58
C ARG A 49 -7.56 -8.09 -1.63
N LEU A 50 -7.88 -7.51 -0.48
CA LEU A 50 -8.14 -6.07 -0.41
C LEU A 50 -6.80 -5.32 -0.51
N PRO A 51 -6.72 -4.24 -1.30
CA PRO A 51 -5.48 -3.48 -1.50
C PRO A 51 -5.19 -2.57 -0.30
N LEU A 52 -4.99 -3.19 0.86
CA LEU A 52 -4.71 -2.51 2.12
C LEU A 52 -3.28 -2.88 2.56
N ALA A 53 -2.36 -1.95 2.35
CA ALA A 53 -0.98 -2.06 2.80
C ALA A 53 -0.78 -1.30 4.12
N ILE A 54 0.24 -1.70 4.89
CA ILE A 54 0.63 -1.04 6.14
C ILE A 54 0.86 0.48 5.96
N THR A 55 1.34 0.88 4.78
CA THR A 55 1.61 2.28 4.43
C THR A 55 0.37 3.17 4.48
N ARG A 56 -0.84 2.60 4.37
CA ARG A 56 -2.10 3.35 4.52
C ARG A 56 -2.34 3.85 5.95
N PHE A 57 -1.68 3.25 6.94
CA PHE A 57 -1.80 3.60 8.35
C PHE A 57 -0.61 4.41 8.86
N MET A 58 0.42 4.57 8.04
CA MET A 58 1.59 5.36 8.36
C MET A 58 1.32 6.86 8.16
N THR A 59 2.09 7.68 8.85
CA THR A 59 2.01 9.14 8.74
C THR A 59 3.36 9.71 8.29
N PRO A 60 3.34 10.79 7.50
CA PRO A 60 4.58 11.46 7.10
C PRO A 60 5.34 11.90 8.35
N GLY A 61 6.63 11.59 8.39
CA GLY A 61 7.48 12.01 9.49
C GLY A 61 7.49 13.52 9.62
N LYS A 62 7.03 14.05 10.77
CA LYS A 62 7.16 15.48 11.12
C LYS A 62 8.56 15.85 11.59
N MET A 63 9.50 14.91 11.56
CA MET A 63 10.87 15.11 12.00
C MET A 63 11.69 15.92 11.01
N GLU A 64 12.72 16.58 11.55
CA GLU A 64 13.77 17.25 10.77
C GLU A 64 14.78 16.24 10.22
N ALA A 65 15.51 16.64 9.17
CA ALA A 65 16.51 15.80 8.51
C ALA A 65 17.56 15.25 9.48
N ALA A 66 18.11 16.11 10.36
CA ALA A 66 19.09 15.70 11.36
C ALA A 66 18.55 14.61 12.29
N ARG A 67 17.30 14.75 12.75
CA ARG A 67 16.66 13.76 13.61
C ARG A 67 16.44 12.42 12.88
N ALA A 68 16.17 12.44 11.58
CA ALA A 68 16.06 11.22 10.79
C ALA A 68 17.40 10.46 10.73
N VAL A 69 18.53 11.18 10.61
CA VAL A 69 19.88 10.59 10.65
C VAL A 69 20.20 10.03 12.03
N GLU A 70 19.89 10.78 13.09
CA GLU A 70 20.08 10.29 14.47
C GLU A 70 19.32 8.98 14.70
N LEU A 71 18.04 8.92 14.31
CA LEU A 71 17.23 7.71 14.43
C LEU A 71 17.85 6.56 13.64
N TRP A 72 18.31 6.81 12.41
CA TRP A 72 18.97 5.77 11.59
C TRP A 72 20.19 5.14 12.28
N GLN A 73 20.87 5.90 13.14
CA GLN A 73 22.04 5.44 13.89
C GLN A 73 21.69 4.75 15.22
N GLU A 74 20.41 4.68 15.61
CA GLU A 74 20.00 4.01 16.85
C GLU A 74 20.26 2.49 16.79
N PRO A 75 20.84 1.87 17.83
CA PRO A 75 21.16 0.44 17.85
C PRO A 75 19.96 -0.50 17.60
N GLU A 76 18.76 -0.04 17.96
CA GLU A 76 17.50 -0.76 17.75
C GLU A 76 17.20 -0.97 16.26
N LEU A 77 17.63 -0.04 15.40
CA LEU A 77 17.45 -0.13 13.95
C LEU A 77 18.42 -1.12 13.29
N ALA A 78 19.62 -1.29 13.85
CA ALA A 78 20.63 -2.23 13.30
C ALA A 78 20.11 -3.69 13.27
N HIS A 79 19.23 -4.07 14.18
CA HIS A 79 18.67 -5.42 14.26
C HIS A 79 17.40 -5.61 13.40
N SER A 80 16.89 -4.53 12.81
CA SER A 80 15.64 -4.52 12.02
C SER A 80 15.85 -4.01 10.59
N GLU A 81 17.10 -3.87 10.15
CA GLU A 81 17.43 -3.44 8.81
C GLU A 81 17.06 -4.50 7.76
N VAL A 82 16.40 -4.05 6.69
CA VAL A 82 16.06 -4.88 5.53
C VAL A 82 16.56 -4.19 4.27
N ALA A 83 17.43 -4.88 3.52
CA ALA A 83 17.91 -4.41 2.22
C ALA A 83 17.20 -5.16 1.07
N VAL A 84 16.73 -4.41 0.08
CA VAL A 84 16.10 -4.96 -1.12
C VAL A 84 16.75 -4.39 -2.37
N VAL A 85 17.22 -5.26 -3.25
CA VAL A 85 17.73 -4.89 -4.57
C VAL A 85 16.70 -5.30 -5.62
N CYS A 86 16.21 -4.34 -6.39
CA CYS A 86 15.23 -4.62 -7.43
C CYS A 86 15.50 -3.82 -8.70
N THR A 87 15.12 -4.40 -9.85
CA THR A 87 15.25 -3.73 -11.14
C THR A 87 14.18 -2.67 -11.30
N VAL A 88 14.60 -1.43 -11.56
CA VAL A 88 13.68 -0.31 -11.84
C VAL A 88 13.06 -0.48 -13.23
N ARG A 89 11.74 -0.29 -13.32
CA ARG A 89 11.03 -0.35 -14.61
C ARG A 89 11.58 0.70 -15.58
N ARG A 90 11.80 0.32 -16.83
CA ARG A 90 12.35 1.21 -17.87
C ARG A 90 11.59 2.53 -18.01
N ALA A 91 10.27 2.51 -17.87
CA ALA A 91 9.43 3.71 -17.93
C ALA A 91 9.78 4.78 -16.87
N LEU A 92 10.37 4.37 -15.74
CA LEU A 92 10.81 5.30 -14.68
C LEU A 92 12.24 5.79 -14.88
N LEU A 93 13.06 5.07 -15.65
CA LEU A 93 14.46 5.44 -15.91
C LEU A 93 14.58 6.64 -16.85
N GLY A 94 13.63 6.82 -17.77
CA GLY A 94 13.65 7.92 -18.74
C GLY A 94 13.59 9.31 -18.10
N SER A 95 13.06 9.42 -16.87
CA SER A 95 12.93 10.66 -16.12
C SER A 95 14.01 10.83 -15.03
N GLY A 96 14.99 9.93 -14.97
CA GLY A 96 16.06 9.94 -13.97
C GLY A 96 15.64 9.47 -12.57
N ALA A 97 16.58 9.55 -11.62
CA ALA A 97 16.40 9.06 -10.25
C ALA A 97 15.25 9.75 -9.49
N PHE A 98 14.98 11.02 -9.81
CA PHE A 98 13.93 11.80 -9.15
C PHE A 98 12.53 11.19 -9.31
N ALA A 99 12.19 10.65 -10.49
CA ALA A 99 10.90 10.00 -10.70
C ALA A 99 10.76 8.74 -9.83
N VAL A 100 11.85 7.99 -9.67
CA VAL A 100 11.90 6.83 -8.77
C VAL A 100 11.69 7.29 -7.32
N TRP A 101 12.40 8.32 -6.88
CA TRP A 101 12.24 8.89 -5.54
C TRP A 101 10.81 9.35 -5.26
N LYS A 102 10.15 9.98 -6.24
CA LYS A 102 8.74 10.37 -6.11
C LYS A 102 7.80 9.17 -5.97
N CYS A 103 8.08 8.05 -6.63
CA CYS A 103 7.34 6.83 -6.37
C CYS A 103 7.54 6.29 -4.94
N MET A 104 8.74 6.48 -4.36
CA MET A 104 9.06 6.04 -2.99
C MET A 104 8.38 6.88 -1.89
N GLU A 105 7.86 8.07 -2.22
CA GLU A 105 7.00 8.82 -1.30
C GLU A 105 5.65 8.11 -1.01
N LEU A 106 5.27 7.13 -1.85
CA LEU A 106 4.07 6.28 -1.72
C LEU A 106 2.78 7.07 -1.45
N GLY A 107 2.55 8.11 -2.26
CA GLY A 107 1.40 9.00 -2.09
C GLY A 107 1.57 10.01 -0.95
N GLY A 108 2.82 10.33 -0.59
CA GLY A 108 3.18 11.31 0.44
C GLY A 108 3.32 10.73 1.84
N VAL A 109 3.14 9.42 2.02
CA VAL A 109 3.30 8.71 3.30
C VAL A 109 4.74 8.81 3.81
N PHE A 110 5.71 8.71 2.90
CA PHE A 110 7.12 8.88 3.23
C PHE A 110 7.56 10.29 2.86
N ARG A 111 8.21 10.98 3.80
CA ARG A 111 8.86 12.26 3.56
C ARG A 111 10.25 12.00 3.01
N CYS A 112 10.57 12.61 1.86
CA CYS A 112 11.90 12.59 1.26
C CYS A 112 12.79 13.66 1.89
N PHE A 113 14.02 13.28 2.26
CA PHE A 113 15.07 14.16 2.75
C PHE A 113 16.24 14.13 1.76
N PRO A 114 16.18 14.97 0.71
CA PRO A 114 17.26 15.05 -0.27
C PRO A 114 18.52 15.65 0.36
N GLY A 115 19.70 15.23 -0.12
CA GLY A 115 20.99 15.78 0.30
C GLY A 115 21.53 15.26 1.64
N ILE A 116 20.86 14.27 2.27
CA ILE A 116 21.45 13.52 3.38
C ILE A 116 22.52 12.56 2.86
N ASP A 117 22.27 11.92 1.71
CA ASP A 117 23.29 11.12 1.03
C ASP A 117 24.24 12.05 0.28
N GLU A 118 25.55 11.84 0.45
CA GLU A 118 26.61 12.52 -0.31
C GLU A 118 26.52 12.20 -1.80
N SER A 119 26.00 11.02 -2.14
CA SER A 119 25.71 10.61 -3.51
C SER A 119 24.45 11.30 -4.02
N SER A 120 24.56 11.94 -5.19
CA SER A 120 23.41 12.47 -5.94
C SER A 120 22.41 11.41 -6.42
N ARG A 121 22.67 10.12 -6.16
CA ARG A 121 21.84 8.98 -6.57
C ARG A 121 21.05 8.34 -5.43
N GLY A 122 21.34 8.68 -4.18
CA GLY A 122 20.56 8.22 -3.04
C GLY A 122 19.61 9.28 -2.50
N ALA A 123 18.61 8.80 -1.78
CA ALA A 123 17.66 9.64 -1.06
C ALA A 123 17.21 8.90 0.19
N VAL A 124 17.04 9.65 1.28
CA VAL A 124 16.55 9.11 2.55
C VAL A 124 15.07 9.42 2.68
N PHE A 125 14.30 8.44 3.13
CA PHE A 125 12.86 8.55 3.32
C PHE A 125 12.51 8.16 4.76
N ALA A 126 11.67 8.95 5.41
CA ALA A 126 11.19 8.61 6.75
C ALA A 126 9.66 8.76 6.87
N SER A 127 9.11 7.92 7.72
CA SER A 127 7.69 7.84 8.04
C SER A 127 7.55 7.27 9.45
N ALA A 128 6.43 7.55 10.10
CA ALA A 128 6.11 6.96 11.39
C ALA A 128 4.89 6.04 11.28
N TYR A 129 5.01 4.83 11.82
CA TYR A 129 3.83 4.02 12.13
C TYR A 129 3.25 4.50 13.47
N PRO A 130 1.94 4.73 13.59
CA PRO A 130 1.36 5.19 14.84
C PRO A 130 1.53 4.13 15.92
N LEU A 131 2.23 4.50 16.99
CA LEU A 131 2.22 3.74 18.24
C LEU A 131 0.90 4.03 18.94
N ARG A 132 0.17 2.99 19.35
CA ARG A 132 -0.99 3.19 20.23
C ARG A 132 -0.47 3.69 21.58
N GLN A 133 -1.01 4.81 22.04
CA GLN A 133 -0.94 5.24 23.45
C GLN A 133 -1.93 4.43 24.27
#